data_AF-A0A453RPP9-F1
#
_entry.id   AF-A0A453RPP9-F1
#
_cell.length_a   1.000
_cell.length_b   1.000
_cell.length_c   1.000
_cell.angle_alpha   90.00
_cell.angle_beta   90.00
_cell.angle_gamma   90.00
#
_symmetry.space_group_name_H-M   'P 1'
#
loop_
_entity.id
_entity.type
_entity.pdbx_description
1 polymer ?
#
loop_
_entity_poly.entity_id
_entity_poly.type
_entity_poly.pdbx_seq_one_letter_code
_entity_poly.pdbx_strand_id
1 'polypeptide(L)'
;MINKLGKHEDKEKYARFALRAYVESRKKTKWCPAPDCTCAVEFVSDVNYDVSCNCTFRFCWNCTEEAHRPVNCDTVSKWILKNSAESENMNWILANSKPCPKCQRPIEKNQGCMHMTCTPPCKFEFCWLCLGSWIEHGERTGGFYACNRYESAKKEGVYDEAEARRERAKHSLERYMHYYERWASNQTSRQKAIADLQKAEKEQLAKLTEIYGIPETQLKFIIEAWSQIIECRRVLQWTYAYGYYLEDKVKSGFFEYLQGCYFCAFTKVVHNSEGFSHACKNLRTSVTLNVHR
;
A
#
# COMPACT_ATOMS: atom_id res chain seq x y z
N MET A 1 -24.69 -20.80 -35.84
CA MET A 1 -25.62 -21.73 -35.16
C MET A 1 -26.25 -21.07 -33.92
N ILE A 2 -25.47 -20.49 -33.01
CA ILE A 2 -26.01 -19.84 -31.79
C ILE A 2 -26.85 -18.57 -32.03
N ASN A 3 -26.52 -17.78 -33.07
CA ASN A 3 -27.32 -16.60 -33.46
C ASN A 3 -28.75 -16.94 -33.91
N LYS A 4 -28.98 -18.19 -34.36
CA LYS A 4 -30.29 -18.67 -34.80
C LYS A 4 -31.08 -19.43 -33.72
N LEU A 5 -30.41 -19.98 -32.70
CA LEU A 5 -31.02 -20.95 -31.77
C LEU A 5 -30.92 -20.59 -30.28
N GLY A 6 -30.02 -19.68 -29.90
CA GLY A 6 -29.82 -19.30 -28.49
C GLY A 6 -30.84 -18.30 -27.96
N LYS A 7 -31.07 -18.30 -26.65
CA LYS A 7 -31.76 -17.20 -25.95
C LYS A 7 -30.90 -15.94 -25.99
N HIS A 8 -31.50 -14.78 -25.73
CA HIS A 8 -30.79 -13.49 -25.79
C HIS A 8 -29.53 -13.46 -24.90
N GLU A 9 -29.65 -13.91 -23.64
CA GLU A 9 -28.53 -13.98 -22.69
C GLU A 9 -27.38 -14.90 -23.19
N ASP A 10 -27.72 -16.05 -23.78
CA ASP A 10 -26.73 -16.99 -24.31
C ASP A 10 -25.98 -16.41 -25.50
N LYS A 11 -26.65 -15.60 -26.33
CA LYS A 11 -26.03 -14.91 -27.47
C LYS A 11 -25.04 -13.85 -26.99
N GLU A 12 -25.40 -13.04 -25.99
CA GLU A 12 -24.50 -12.05 -25.39
C GLU A 12 -23.29 -12.72 -24.75
N LYS A 13 -23.52 -13.80 -24.01
CA LYS A 13 -22.45 -14.57 -23.35
C LYS A 13 -21.51 -15.19 -24.39
N TYR A 14 -22.03 -15.78 -25.45
CA TYR A 14 -21.23 -16.30 -26.56
C TYR A 14 -20.43 -15.20 -27.26
N ALA A 15 -21.04 -14.07 -27.58
CA ALA A 15 -20.35 -12.95 -28.21
C ALA A 15 -19.18 -12.44 -27.35
N ARG A 16 -19.40 -12.34 -26.03
CA ARG A 16 -18.36 -11.95 -25.06
C ARG A 16 -17.20 -12.95 -25.04
N PHE A 17 -17.49 -14.25 -25.00
CA PHE A 17 -16.44 -15.28 -25.02
C PHE A 17 -15.70 -15.35 -26.35
N ALA A 18 -16.40 -15.20 -27.48
CA ALA A 18 -15.79 -15.18 -28.80
C ALA A 18 -14.84 -13.98 -28.96
N LEU A 19 -15.26 -12.79 -28.49
CA LEU A 19 -14.41 -11.60 -28.47
C LEU A 19 -13.21 -11.78 -27.54
N ARG A 20 -13.42 -12.35 -26.35
CA ARG A 20 -12.35 -12.67 -25.39
C ARG A 20 -11.29 -13.58 -25.99
N ALA A 21 -11.70 -14.69 -26.61
CA ALA A 21 -10.81 -15.62 -27.27
C ALA A 21 -10.04 -14.96 -28.44
N TYR A 22 -10.70 -14.10 -29.22
CA TYR A 22 -10.05 -13.35 -30.30
C TYR A 22 -8.93 -12.43 -29.78
N VAL A 23 -9.19 -11.66 -28.72
CA VAL A 23 -8.18 -10.76 -28.13
C VAL A 23 -7.04 -11.55 -27.49
N GLU A 24 -7.35 -12.62 -26.75
CA GLU A 24 -6.34 -13.47 -26.09
C GLU A 24 -5.48 -14.26 -27.09
N SER A 25 -6.00 -14.53 -28.30
CA SER A 25 -5.24 -15.22 -29.36
C SER A 25 -4.14 -14.36 -30.00
N ARG A 26 -4.22 -13.03 -29.87
CA ARG A 26 -3.30 -12.08 -30.50
C ARG A 26 -2.21 -11.65 -29.52
N LYS A 27 -0.95 -11.90 -29.89
CA LYS A 27 0.23 -11.58 -29.04
C LYS A 27 0.38 -10.09 -28.67
N LYS A 28 -0.15 -9.19 -29.50
CA LYS A 28 -0.06 -7.72 -29.31
C LYS A 28 -1.32 -7.10 -28.73
N THR A 29 -2.30 -7.87 -28.27
CA THR A 29 -3.52 -7.32 -27.64
C THR A 29 -3.76 -7.94 -26.27
N LYS A 30 -4.14 -7.13 -25.28
CA LYS A 30 -4.48 -7.59 -23.94
C LYS A 30 -5.70 -6.84 -23.42
N TRP A 31 -6.49 -7.52 -22.59
CA TRP A 31 -7.59 -6.89 -21.85
C TRP A 31 -7.06 -5.91 -20.82
N CYS A 32 -7.76 -4.79 -20.64
CA CYS A 32 -7.48 -3.90 -19.52
C CYS A 32 -7.81 -4.62 -18.19
N PRO A 33 -6.91 -4.60 -17.19
CA PRO A 33 -7.13 -5.26 -15.91
C PRO A 33 -8.02 -4.45 -14.94
N ALA A 34 -8.41 -3.22 -15.31
CA ALA A 34 -9.25 -2.39 -14.47
C ALA A 34 -10.63 -3.05 -14.24
N PRO A 35 -11.18 -3.00 -13.00
CA PRO A 35 -12.53 -3.47 -12.73
C PRO A 35 -13.55 -2.83 -13.67
N ASP A 36 -14.51 -3.62 -14.12
CA ASP A 36 -15.61 -3.21 -15.02
C ASP A 36 -15.19 -2.64 -16.38
N CYS A 37 -13.90 -2.66 -16.72
CA CYS A 37 -13.42 -2.23 -18.04
C CYS A 37 -13.53 -3.37 -19.06
N THR A 38 -14.20 -3.08 -20.18
CA THR A 38 -14.35 -4.01 -21.33
C THR A 38 -13.47 -3.63 -22.50
N CYS A 39 -12.46 -2.77 -22.30
CA CYS A 39 -11.54 -2.37 -23.35
C CYS A 39 -10.38 -3.36 -23.48
N ALA A 40 -9.95 -3.60 -24.72
CA ALA A 40 -8.69 -4.26 -25.03
C ALA A 40 -7.71 -3.21 -25.57
N VAL A 41 -6.44 -3.35 -25.22
CA VAL A 41 -5.35 -2.46 -25.62
C VAL A 41 -4.42 -3.19 -26.57
N GLU A 42 -4.08 -2.54 -27.68
CA GLU A 42 -3.06 -3.01 -28.62
C GLU A 42 -1.70 -2.39 -28.30
N PHE A 43 -0.66 -3.21 -28.29
CA PHE A 43 0.70 -2.81 -27.96
C PHE A 43 1.45 -2.37 -29.20
N VAL A 44 1.81 -1.09 -29.23
CA VAL A 44 2.44 -0.41 -30.38
C VAL A 44 3.91 -0.03 -30.12
N SER A 45 4.40 -0.19 -28.88
CA SER A 45 5.78 0.20 -28.49
C SER A 45 6.66 -1.02 -28.24
N ASP A 46 7.95 -0.97 -28.56
CA ASP A 46 8.91 -2.03 -28.19
C ASP A 46 9.82 -1.63 -27.00
N VAL A 47 9.66 -0.41 -26.46
CA VAL A 47 10.59 0.18 -25.47
C VAL A 47 9.91 0.56 -24.15
N ASN A 48 8.64 0.95 -24.21
CA ASN A 48 7.84 1.26 -23.02
C ASN A 48 6.75 0.22 -22.81
N TYR A 49 6.85 -0.51 -21.71
CA TYR A 49 5.83 -1.49 -21.32
C TYR A 49 4.63 -0.85 -20.62
N ASP A 50 4.68 0.42 -20.21
CA ASP A 50 3.51 1.08 -19.62
C ASP A 50 2.50 1.43 -20.71
N VAL A 51 1.34 0.79 -20.67
CA VAL A 51 0.22 1.03 -21.59
C VAL A 51 -0.94 1.72 -20.90
N SER A 52 -1.63 2.59 -21.62
CA SER A 52 -2.79 3.33 -21.13
C SER A 52 -4.06 2.83 -21.82
N CYS A 53 -5.08 2.55 -21.03
CA CYS A 53 -6.42 2.23 -21.52
C CYS A 53 -7.25 3.51 -21.69
N ASN A 54 -8.31 3.45 -22.52
CA ASN A 54 -9.29 4.53 -22.65
C ASN A 54 -10.06 4.81 -21.34
N CYS A 55 -10.10 3.84 -20.42
CA CYS A 55 -10.63 4.05 -19.06
C CYS A 55 -9.63 4.76 -18.13
N THR A 56 -8.56 5.33 -18.67
CA THR A 56 -7.42 5.98 -17.99
C THR A 56 -6.55 5.09 -17.11
N PHE A 57 -6.93 3.82 -16.91
CA PHE A 57 -6.07 2.86 -16.20
C PHE A 57 -4.78 2.59 -16.96
N ARG A 58 -3.65 2.64 -16.25
CA ARG A 58 -2.31 2.39 -16.80
C ARG A 58 -1.73 1.13 -16.18
N PHE A 59 -1.26 0.22 -17.01
CA PHE A 59 -0.74 -1.06 -16.58
C PHE A 59 0.52 -1.44 -17.33
N CYS A 60 1.31 -2.32 -16.73
CA CYS A 60 2.48 -2.89 -17.38
C CYS A 60 2.04 -3.98 -18.36
N TRP A 61 2.46 -3.83 -19.61
CA TRP A 61 2.23 -4.82 -20.65
C TRP A 61 2.82 -6.19 -20.30
N ASN A 62 3.94 -6.24 -19.57
CA ASN A 62 4.63 -7.49 -19.28
C ASN A 62 3.90 -8.30 -18.19
N CYS A 63 3.72 -7.71 -17.00
CA CYS A 63 3.14 -8.40 -15.84
C CYS A 63 1.66 -8.13 -15.59
N THR A 64 1.02 -7.25 -16.37
CA THR A 64 -0.40 -6.85 -16.23
C THR A 64 -0.79 -6.17 -14.91
N GLU A 65 0.17 -5.98 -14.01
CA GLU A 65 0.01 -5.14 -12.82
C GLU A 65 -0.10 -3.66 -13.20
N GLU A 66 -0.54 -2.85 -12.25
CA GLU A 66 -0.51 -1.40 -12.39
C GLU A 66 0.86 -0.89 -12.85
N ALA A 67 0.87 0.15 -13.69
CA ALA A 67 2.09 0.74 -14.23
C ALA A 67 3.05 1.10 -13.09
N HIS A 68 4.23 0.51 -13.12
CA HIS A 68 5.10 0.46 -11.94
C HIS A 68 6.51 1.01 -12.19
N ARG A 69 6.72 1.75 -13.29
CA ARG A 69 7.96 2.50 -13.46
C ARG A 69 8.18 3.48 -12.30
N PRO A 70 9.41 3.55 -11.75
CA PRO A 70 10.68 3.06 -12.33
C PRO A 70 11.06 1.60 -12.00
N VAL A 71 10.20 0.85 -11.32
CA VAL A 71 10.51 -0.48 -10.78
C VAL A 71 10.30 -1.55 -11.83
N ASN A 72 11.12 -2.61 -11.81
CA ASN A 72 10.98 -3.75 -12.71
C ASN A 72 9.88 -4.72 -12.22
N CYS A 73 9.42 -5.60 -13.11
CA CYS A 73 8.35 -6.54 -12.82
C CYS A 73 8.70 -7.54 -11.70
N ASP A 74 9.97 -7.93 -11.58
CA ASP A 74 10.41 -8.91 -10.58
C ASP A 74 10.27 -8.35 -9.16
N THR A 75 10.72 -7.12 -8.93
CA THR A 75 10.59 -6.44 -7.64
C THR A 75 9.12 -6.18 -7.30
N VAL A 76 8.29 -5.85 -8.29
CA VAL A 76 6.84 -5.69 -8.11
C VAL A 76 6.20 -7.00 -7.67
N SER A 77 6.50 -8.09 -8.37
CA SER A 77 6.00 -9.43 -8.02
C SER A 77 6.41 -9.82 -6.61
N LYS A 78 7.68 -9.61 -6.23
CA LYS A 78 8.17 -9.84 -4.86
C LYS A 78 7.43 -8.99 -3.82
N TRP A 79 7.17 -7.72 -4.12
CA TRP A 79 6.46 -6.81 -3.22
C TRP A 79 4.99 -7.22 -3.03
N ILE A 80 4.27 -7.51 -4.11
CA ILE A 80 2.87 -7.96 -4.07
C ILE A 80 2.75 -9.29 -3.33
N LEU A 81 3.65 -10.24 -3.62
CA LEU A 81 3.69 -11.52 -2.91
C LEU A 81 3.95 -11.33 -1.41
N LYS A 82 4.89 -10.44 -1.05
CA LYS A 82 5.20 -10.13 0.35
C LYS A 82 4.00 -9.52 1.08
N ASN A 83 3.27 -8.61 0.42
CA ASN A 83 2.09 -7.95 0.99
C ASN A 83 0.88 -8.89 1.13
N SER A 84 0.80 -9.92 0.29
CA SER A 84 -0.27 -10.94 0.33
C SER A 84 0.06 -12.13 1.24
N ALA A 85 1.33 -12.35 1.58
CA ALA A 85 1.76 -13.46 2.41
C ALA A 85 1.51 -13.21 3.91
N GLU A 86 0.93 -14.19 4.60
CA GLU A 86 0.78 -14.24 6.08
C GLU A 86 2.12 -14.17 6.84
N SER A 87 3.27 -14.20 6.14
CA SER A 87 4.61 -14.16 6.73
C SER A 87 4.88 -12.93 7.60
N GLU A 88 4.28 -11.78 7.30
CA GLU A 88 4.42 -10.58 8.14
C GLU A 88 3.52 -10.63 9.38
N ASN A 89 2.37 -11.30 9.30
CA ASN A 89 1.58 -11.65 10.49
C ASN A 89 2.40 -12.60 11.39
N MET A 90 3.12 -13.55 10.81
CA MET A 90 4.02 -14.45 11.55
C MET A 90 5.23 -13.73 12.15
N ASN A 91 5.85 -12.78 11.43
CA ASN A 91 6.93 -11.94 11.96
C ASN A 91 6.44 -11.04 13.10
N TRP A 92 5.23 -10.48 12.98
CA TRP A 92 4.59 -9.71 14.04
C TRP A 92 4.33 -10.58 15.29
N ILE A 93 3.80 -11.78 15.10
CA ILE A 93 3.61 -12.76 16.18
C ILE A 93 4.95 -13.08 16.83
N LEU A 94 6.01 -13.37 16.06
CA LEU A 94 7.34 -13.69 16.60
C LEU A 94 8.01 -12.51 17.32
N ALA A 95 7.78 -11.29 16.88
CA ALA A 95 8.36 -10.07 17.46
C ALA A 95 7.64 -9.63 18.75
N ASN A 96 6.32 -9.86 18.85
CA ASN A 96 5.49 -9.31 19.93
C ASN A 96 4.89 -10.36 20.87
N SER A 97 5.07 -11.66 20.58
CA SER A 97 4.52 -12.75 21.40
C SER A 97 5.59 -13.77 21.82
N LYS A 98 5.33 -14.47 22.93
CA LYS A 98 6.07 -15.68 23.33
C LYS A 98 5.13 -16.88 23.36
N PRO A 99 5.59 -18.09 22.98
CA PRO A 99 4.75 -19.28 23.05
C PRO A 99 4.50 -19.69 24.50
N CYS A 100 3.28 -20.14 24.80
CA CYS A 100 2.96 -20.75 26.07
C CYS A 100 3.82 -22.01 26.28
N PRO A 101 4.53 -22.17 27.40
CA PRO A 101 5.37 -23.35 27.64
C PRO A 101 4.57 -24.68 27.69
N LYS A 102 3.27 -24.62 28.00
CA LYS A 102 2.40 -25.80 28.09
C LYS A 102 1.70 -26.15 26.78
N CYS A 103 1.23 -25.16 26.01
CA CYS A 103 0.38 -25.40 24.83
C CYS A 103 0.90 -24.76 23.54
N GLN A 104 2.05 -24.08 23.58
CA GLN A 104 2.72 -23.42 22.46
C GLN A 104 1.92 -22.30 21.75
N ARG A 105 0.73 -21.94 22.24
CA ARG A 105 -0.03 -20.80 21.70
C ARG A 105 0.75 -19.49 21.92
N PRO A 106 0.84 -18.60 20.91
CA PRO A 106 1.48 -17.30 21.06
C PRO A 106 0.67 -16.40 22.01
N ILE A 107 1.36 -15.79 22.97
CA ILE A 107 0.78 -14.87 23.96
C ILE A 107 1.50 -13.53 23.85
N GLU A 108 0.75 -12.45 23.65
CA GLU A 108 1.24 -11.07 23.66
C GLU A 108 1.48 -10.60 25.11
N LYS A 109 2.52 -9.80 25.33
CA LYS A 109 2.85 -9.29 26.66
C LYS A 109 1.78 -8.29 27.13
N ASN A 110 1.20 -8.48 28.32
CA ASN A 110 0.44 -7.41 28.95
C ASN A 110 1.39 -6.28 29.38
N GLN A 111 0.91 -5.04 29.43
CA GLN A 111 1.70 -3.81 29.56
C GLN A 111 2.42 -3.62 30.92
N GLY A 112 3.22 -4.59 31.36
CA GLY A 112 4.15 -4.43 32.49
C GLY A 112 4.27 -5.64 33.43
N CYS A 113 3.40 -6.65 33.39
CA CYS A 113 3.46 -7.77 34.33
C CYS A 113 4.34 -8.92 33.81
N MET A 114 5.22 -9.45 34.67
CA MET A 114 6.01 -10.66 34.34
C MET A 114 5.21 -11.95 34.56
N HIS A 115 4.10 -11.89 35.29
CA HIS A 115 3.15 -12.99 35.46
C HIS A 115 2.20 -13.03 34.28
N MET A 116 2.22 -14.14 33.54
CA MET A 116 1.42 -14.32 32.34
C MET A 116 0.52 -15.54 32.49
N THR A 117 -0.76 -15.36 32.21
CA THR A 117 -1.75 -16.43 32.21
C THR A 117 -2.19 -16.72 30.78
N CYS A 118 -2.00 -17.96 30.33
CA CYS A 118 -2.45 -18.38 29.01
C CYS A 118 -3.97 -18.32 28.90
N THR A 119 -4.49 -17.90 27.75
CA THR A 119 -5.93 -17.86 27.51
C THR A 119 -6.57 -19.26 27.54
N PRO A 120 -7.87 -19.37 27.89
CA PRO A 120 -8.58 -20.65 27.90
C PRO A 120 -8.48 -21.40 26.55
N PRO A 121 -8.41 -22.75 26.56
CA PRO A 121 -8.63 -23.64 27.70
C PRO A 121 -7.37 -23.93 28.55
N CYS A 122 -6.19 -23.40 28.19
CA CYS A 122 -4.93 -23.81 28.81
C CYS A 122 -4.75 -23.25 30.24
N LYS A 123 -5.06 -21.96 30.47
CA LYS A 123 -4.98 -21.27 31.78
C LYS A 123 -3.65 -21.43 32.54
N PHE A 124 -2.56 -21.79 31.84
CA PHE A 124 -1.27 -21.99 32.49
C PHE A 124 -0.63 -20.66 32.83
N GLU A 125 -0.14 -20.55 34.06
CA GLU A 125 0.53 -19.36 34.58
C GLU A 125 2.04 -19.54 34.54
N PHE A 126 2.74 -18.59 33.94
CA PHE A 126 4.17 -18.67 33.72
C PHE A 126 4.84 -17.30 33.81
N CYS A 127 6.16 -17.32 34.01
CA CYS A 127 6.98 -16.12 33.99
C CYS A 127 7.35 -15.73 32.54
N TRP A 128 7.09 -14.48 32.16
CA TRP A 128 7.40 -13.97 30.83
C TRP A 128 8.90 -14.02 30.48
N LEU A 129 9.79 -13.93 31.48
CA LEU A 129 11.24 -13.90 31.26
C LEU A 129 11.79 -15.30 30.94
N CYS A 130 11.58 -16.26 31.84
CA CYS A 130 12.18 -17.60 31.74
C CYS A 130 11.25 -18.69 31.18
N LEU A 131 9.98 -18.37 30.91
CA LEU A 131 8.94 -19.32 30.46
C LEU A 131 8.69 -20.50 31.42
N GLY A 132 9.17 -20.43 32.66
CA GLY A 132 8.92 -21.41 33.71
C GLY A 132 7.57 -21.21 34.41
N SER A 133 7.08 -22.24 35.12
CA SER A 133 5.84 -22.16 35.90
C SER A 133 5.89 -21.03 36.92
N TRP A 134 4.80 -20.26 37.02
CA TRP A 134 4.71 -19.16 37.99
C TRP A 134 4.67 -19.65 39.44
N ILE A 135 4.14 -20.86 39.69
CA ILE A 135 4.06 -21.45 41.03
C ILE A 135 5.46 -21.65 41.64
N GLU A 136 6.47 -21.87 40.78
CA GLU A 136 7.86 -22.03 41.20
C GLU A 136 8.57 -20.69 41.47
N HIS A 137 7.93 -19.55 41.20
CA HIS A 137 8.49 -18.21 41.43
C HIS A 137 8.15 -17.70 42.83
N GLY A 138 9.18 -17.37 43.61
CA GLY A 138 9.09 -16.84 44.99
C GLY A 138 10.43 -16.25 45.45
N GLU A 139 10.67 -16.16 46.77
CA GLU A 139 11.92 -15.61 47.33
C GLU A 139 13.18 -16.34 46.81
N ARG A 140 13.09 -17.65 46.58
CA ARG A 140 14.21 -18.50 46.13
C ARG A 140 14.65 -18.25 44.69
N THR A 141 13.84 -17.56 43.88
CA THR A 141 14.11 -17.27 42.46
C THR A 141 14.39 -15.79 42.19
N GLY A 142 14.58 -14.96 43.21
CA GLY A 142 14.82 -13.51 43.07
C GLY A 142 13.62 -12.61 43.39
N GLY A 143 12.53 -13.18 43.91
CA GLY A 143 11.28 -12.47 44.23
C GLY A 143 10.25 -12.51 43.10
N PHE A 144 9.09 -11.88 43.32
CA PHE A 144 7.98 -11.88 42.36
C PHE A 144 8.21 -10.96 41.15
N TYR A 145 9.21 -10.06 41.23
CA TYR A 145 9.50 -9.05 40.20
C TYR A 145 10.87 -9.22 39.51
N ALA A 146 11.75 -10.08 40.03
CA ALA A 146 13.07 -10.37 39.45
C ALA A 146 13.30 -11.89 39.35
N CYS A 147 13.84 -12.36 38.22
CA CYS A 147 14.01 -13.79 37.92
C CYS A 147 15.49 -14.16 37.79
N ASN A 148 16.07 -14.70 38.87
CA ASN A 148 17.48 -15.13 38.92
C ASN A 148 17.76 -16.30 37.96
N ARG A 149 16.77 -17.16 37.70
CA ARG A 149 16.87 -18.24 36.71
C ARG A 149 17.10 -17.71 35.29
N TYR A 150 16.44 -16.59 34.94
CA TYR A 150 16.66 -15.90 33.67
C TYR A 150 18.05 -15.26 33.62
N GLU A 151 18.49 -14.61 34.70
CA GLU A 151 19.82 -13.99 34.74
C GLU A 151 20.96 -15.01 34.63
N SER A 152 20.85 -16.16 35.28
CA SER A 152 21.84 -17.25 35.15
C SER A 152 21.83 -17.84 33.73
N ALA A 153 20.67 -18.15 33.16
CA ALA A 153 20.57 -18.68 31.80
C ALA A 153 21.01 -17.67 30.72
N LYS A 154 20.87 -16.36 30.99
CA LYS A 154 21.41 -15.28 30.15
C LYS A 154 22.94 -15.23 30.23
N LYS A 155 23.53 -15.35 31.43
CA LYS A 155 24.99 -15.41 31.62
C LYS A 155 25.61 -16.66 31.00
N GLU A 156 24.85 -17.76 30.90
CA GLU A 156 25.24 -19.01 30.24
C GLU A 156 25.02 -18.99 28.71
N GLY A 157 24.53 -17.89 28.13
CA GLY A 157 24.38 -17.71 26.68
C GLY A 157 23.20 -18.45 26.03
N VAL A 158 22.36 -19.14 26.82
CA VAL A 158 21.25 -19.99 26.32
C VAL A 158 20.17 -19.17 25.61
N TYR A 159 20.01 -17.89 25.97
CA TYR A 159 18.97 -17.01 25.44
C TYR A 159 19.45 -16.05 24.34
N ASP A 160 20.77 -15.89 24.14
CA ASP A 160 21.33 -14.89 23.23
C ASP A 160 20.88 -15.10 21.78
N GLU A 161 20.83 -16.34 21.29
CA GLU A 161 20.43 -16.61 19.91
C GLU A 161 18.92 -16.43 19.69
N ALA A 162 18.09 -16.82 20.66
CA ALA A 162 16.63 -16.67 20.59
C ALA A 162 16.17 -15.21 20.77
N GLU A 163 16.86 -14.44 21.61
CA GLU A 163 16.65 -13.00 21.77
C GLU A 163 17.17 -12.23 20.55
N ALA A 164 18.35 -12.56 20.03
CA ALA A 164 18.87 -11.99 18.78
C ALA A 164 17.98 -12.31 17.57
N ARG A 165 17.41 -13.52 17.50
CA ARG A 165 16.43 -13.87 16.45
C ARG A 165 15.16 -13.02 16.55
N ARG A 166 14.66 -12.77 17.76
CA ARG A 166 13.50 -11.88 17.99
C ARG A 166 13.80 -10.44 17.62
N GLU A 167 14.96 -9.92 18.00
CA GLU A 167 15.34 -8.55 17.66
C GLU A 167 15.54 -8.37 16.15
N ARG A 168 16.16 -9.35 15.46
CA ARG A 168 16.25 -9.34 13.99
C ARG A 168 14.87 -9.40 13.33
N ALA A 169 13.96 -10.22 13.83
CA ALA A 169 12.59 -10.30 13.33
C ALA A 169 11.85 -8.96 13.52
N LYS A 170 12.01 -8.32 14.68
CA LYS A 170 11.46 -7.01 14.99
C LYS A 170 12.00 -5.92 14.06
N HIS A 171 13.32 -5.82 13.89
CA HIS A 171 13.92 -4.86 12.96
C HIS A 171 13.50 -5.10 11.50
N SER A 172 13.38 -6.35 11.08
CA SER A 172 12.88 -6.69 9.73
C SER A 172 11.44 -6.22 9.54
N LEU A 173 10.60 -6.40 10.56
CA LEU A 173 9.20 -5.99 10.55
C LEU A 173 9.06 -4.46 10.57
N GLU A 174 9.78 -3.76 11.46
CA GLU A 174 9.81 -2.30 11.51
C GLU A 174 10.25 -1.70 10.17
N ARG A 175 11.29 -2.28 9.56
CA ARG A 175 11.73 -1.90 8.21
C ARG A 175 10.62 -2.12 7.20
N TYR A 176 9.98 -3.29 7.18
CA TYR A 176 8.86 -3.55 6.26
C TYR A 176 7.71 -2.55 6.43
N MET A 177 7.27 -2.33 7.68
CA MET A 177 6.19 -1.39 8.02
C MET A 177 6.49 0.02 7.52
N HIS A 178 7.72 0.50 7.70
CA HIS A 178 8.15 1.81 7.21
C HIS A 178 7.87 2.02 5.71
N TYR A 179 8.22 1.03 4.87
CA TYR A 179 8.02 1.12 3.42
C TYR A 179 6.57 0.83 3.03
N TYR A 180 5.92 -0.14 3.68
CA TYR A 180 4.54 -0.52 3.41
C TYR A 180 3.55 0.62 3.66
N GLU A 181 3.64 1.28 4.81
CA GLU A 181 2.74 2.40 5.15
C GLU A 181 2.83 3.53 4.13
N ARG A 182 4.04 3.85 3.66
CA ARG A 182 4.28 4.90 2.66
C ARG A 182 3.80 4.49 1.27
N TRP A 183 4.00 3.23 0.89
CA TRP A 183 3.45 2.66 -0.34
C TRP A 183 1.91 2.74 -0.34
N ALA A 184 1.27 2.26 0.73
CA ALA A 184 -0.19 2.26 0.87
C ALA A 184 -0.77 3.68 0.95
N SER A 185 -0.11 4.58 1.69
CA SER A 185 -0.52 5.98 1.82
C SER A 185 -0.51 6.71 0.47
N ASN A 186 0.50 6.47 -0.38
CA ASN A 186 0.53 7.05 -1.72
C ASN A 186 -0.58 6.51 -2.61
N GLN A 187 -0.92 5.22 -2.49
CA GLN A 187 -2.06 4.65 -3.22
C GLN A 187 -3.39 5.27 -2.80
N THR A 188 -3.66 5.38 -1.49
CA THR A 188 -4.87 6.03 -0.96
C THR A 188 -4.94 7.50 -1.39
N SER A 189 -3.83 8.23 -1.27
CA SER A 189 -3.76 9.64 -1.69
C SER A 189 -3.99 9.81 -3.19
N ARG A 190 -3.55 8.84 -4.01
CA ARG A 190 -3.80 8.83 -5.44
C ARG A 190 -5.28 8.62 -5.78
N GLN A 191 -5.94 7.68 -5.11
CA GLN A 191 -7.38 7.45 -5.29
C GLN A 191 -8.20 8.70 -4.99
N LYS A 192 -7.84 9.43 -3.93
CA LYS A 192 -8.43 10.73 -3.62
C LYS A 192 -8.19 11.75 -4.74
N ALA A 193 -6.96 11.86 -5.25
CA ALA A 193 -6.64 12.77 -6.35
C ALA A 193 -7.40 12.43 -7.65
N ILE A 194 -7.64 11.14 -7.94
CA ILE A 194 -8.49 10.71 -9.07
C ILE A 194 -9.92 11.18 -8.88
N ALA A 195 -10.49 11.02 -7.68
CA ALA A 195 -11.84 11.50 -7.37
C ALA A 195 -11.94 13.04 -7.46
N ASP A 196 -10.93 13.76 -6.96
CA ASP A 196 -10.87 15.22 -7.06
C ASP A 196 -10.71 15.69 -8.51
N LEU A 197 -9.94 14.98 -9.34
CA LEU A 197 -9.85 15.25 -10.78
C LEU A 197 -11.21 15.09 -11.48
N GLN A 198 -11.90 13.98 -11.24
CA GLN A 198 -13.24 13.74 -11.81
C GLN A 198 -14.25 14.82 -11.39
N LYS A 199 -14.13 15.31 -10.15
CA LYS A 199 -14.94 16.43 -9.67
C LYS A 199 -14.55 17.75 -10.32
N ALA A 200 -13.26 17.98 -10.56
CA ALA A 200 -12.77 19.16 -11.24
C ALA A 200 -13.32 19.23 -12.67
N GLU A 201 -13.24 18.13 -13.43
CA GLU A 201 -13.75 18.01 -14.79
C GLU A 201 -15.27 18.21 -14.88
N LYS A 202 -16.04 17.59 -13.97
CA LYS A 202 -17.51 17.63 -14.03
C LYS A 202 -18.12 18.93 -13.53
N GLU A 203 -17.49 19.60 -12.57
CA GLU A 203 -18.14 20.70 -11.84
C GLU A 203 -17.30 21.96 -11.70
N GLN A 204 -16.00 21.86 -11.43
CA GLN A 204 -15.22 23.04 -11.03
C GLN A 204 -14.85 23.92 -12.23
N LEU A 205 -14.57 23.33 -13.40
CA LEU A 205 -14.23 24.08 -14.61
C LEU A 205 -15.38 24.98 -15.07
N ALA A 206 -16.61 24.43 -15.13
CA ALA A 206 -17.79 25.19 -15.50
C ALA A 206 -18.06 26.36 -14.54
N LYS A 207 -17.93 26.11 -13.22
CA LYS A 207 -18.10 27.15 -12.18
C LYS A 207 -17.06 28.27 -12.29
N LEU A 208 -15.81 27.92 -12.58
CA LEU A 208 -14.74 28.91 -12.78
C LEU A 208 -14.97 29.77 -14.02
N THR A 209 -15.47 29.14 -15.09
CA THR A 209 -15.85 29.83 -16.32
C THR A 209 -16.98 30.83 -16.06
N GLU A 210 -17.98 30.44 -15.28
CA GLU A 210 -19.11 31.30 -14.89
C GLU A 210 -18.69 32.49 -14.03
N ILE A 211 -17.85 32.27 -13.02
CA ILE A 211 -17.45 33.32 -12.05
C ILE A 211 -16.46 34.31 -12.67
N TYR A 212 -15.47 33.81 -13.42
CA TYR A 212 -14.33 34.63 -13.90
C TYR A 212 -14.41 34.97 -15.39
N GLY A 213 -15.38 34.43 -16.12
CA GLY A 213 -15.49 34.62 -17.57
C GLY A 213 -14.36 33.97 -18.37
N ILE A 214 -13.57 33.07 -17.76
CA ILE A 214 -12.42 32.42 -18.39
C ILE A 214 -12.91 31.18 -19.15
N PRO A 215 -12.68 31.04 -20.46
CA PRO A 215 -13.10 29.86 -21.20
C PRO A 215 -12.45 28.57 -20.67
N GLU A 216 -13.19 27.47 -20.65
CA GLU A 216 -12.69 26.15 -20.20
C GLU A 216 -11.40 25.71 -20.92
N THR A 217 -11.21 26.13 -22.17
CA THR A 217 -9.99 25.85 -22.94
C THR A 217 -8.74 26.41 -22.30
N GLN A 218 -8.85 27.53 -21.57
CA GLN A 218 -7.75 28.14 -20.82
C GLN A 218 -7.57 27.52 -19.43
N LEU A 219 -8.53 26.72 -18.95
CA LEU A 219 -8.49 26.06 -17.65
C LEU A 219 -7.95 24.62 -17.69
N LYS A 220 -7.56 24.12 -18.87
CA LYS A 220 -7.00 22.77 -19.07
C LYS A 220 -5.81 22.47 -18.16
N PHE A 221 -5.01 23.48 -17.80
CA PHE A 221 -3.88 23.32 -16.88
C PHE A 221 -4.27 22.73 -15.51
N ILE A 222 -5.53 22.92 -15.07
CA ILE A 222 -6.03 22.35 -13.81
C ILE A 222 -6.11 20.83 -13.92
N ILE A 223 -6.61 20.32 -15.04
CA ILE A 223 -6.75 18.88 -15.32
C ILE A 223 -5.36 18.26 -15.51
N GLU A 224 -4.47 18.96 -16.21
CA GLU A 224 -3.07 18.54 -16.37
C GLU A 224 -2.33 18.49 -15.02
N ALA A 225 -2.54 19.48 -14.13
CA ALA A 225 -1.96 19.49 -12.79
C ALA A 225 -2.43 18.31 -11.94
N TRP A 226 -3.74 18.00 -11.94
CA TRP A 226 -4.26 16.83 -11.25
C TRP A 226 -3.72 15.52 -11.83
N SER A 227 -3.66 15.41 -13.16
CA SER A 227 -3.07 14.26 -13.84
C SER A 227 -1.60 14.05 -13.44
N GLN A 228 -0.83 15.15 -13.36
CA GLN A 228 0.56 15.11 -12.90
C GLN A 228 0.64 14.68 -11.43
N ILE A 229 -0.27 15.14 -10.56
CA ILE A 229 -0.32 14.72 -9.16
C ILE A 229 -0.56 13.20 -9.05
N ILE A 230 -1.51 12.67 -9.82
CA ILE A 230 -1.86 11.25 -9.84
C ILE A 230 -0.65 10.41 -10.27
N GLU A 231 0.04 10.81 -11.33
CA GLU A 231 1.25 10.13 -11.80
C GLU A 231 2.38 10.20 -10.77
N CYS A 232 2.58 11.35 -10.12
CA CYS A 232 3.60 11.47 -9.08
C CYS A 232 3.35 10.55 -7.89
N ARG A 233 2.08 10.41 -7.47
CA ARG A 233 1.73 9.46 -6.40
C ARG A 233 2.00 8.02 -6.80
N ARG A 234 1.71 7.64 -8.04
CA ARG A 234 2.00 6.30 -8.59
C ARG A 234 3.50 6.02 -8.55
N VAL A 235 4.32 6.96 -9.05
CA VAL A 235 5.78 6.83 -9.02
C VAL A 235 6.29 6.72 -7.59
N LEU A 236 5.84 7.62 -6.69
CA LEU A 236 6.24 7.60 -5.28
C LEU A 236 5.90 6.28 -4.58
N GLN A 237 4.68 5.77 -4.78
CA GLN A 237 4.29 4.45 -4.28
C GLN A 237 5.32 3.39 -4.67
N TRP A 238 5.65 3.26 -5.95
CA TRP A 238 6.59 2.24 -6.41
C TRP A 238 8.04 2.50 -5.99
N THR A 239 8.46 3.75 -5.77
CA THR A 239 9.79 4.04 -5.22
C THR A 239 9.98 3.40 -3.82
N TYR A 240 8.96 3.30 -2.99
CA TYR A 240 9.07 2.62 -1.69
C TYR A 240 9.26 1.10 -1.82
N ALA A 241 8.59 0.46 -2.78
CA ALA A 241 8.84 -0.95 -3.08
C ALA A 241 10.28 -1.18 -3.56
N TYR A 242 10.81 -0.27 -4.40
CA TYR A 242 12.19 -0.31 -4.84
C TYR A 242 13.19 -0.13 -3.70
N GLY A 243 12.99 0.90 -2.87
CA GLY A 243 13.86 1.19 -1.72
C GLY A 243 13.93 0.03 -0.72
N TYR A 244 12.83 -0.71 -0.51
CA TYR A 244 12.83 -1.89 0.35
C TYR A 244 13.74 -3.02 -0.16
N TYR A 245 13.85 -3.21 -1.47
CA TYR A 245 14.70 -4.24 -2.07
C TYR A 245 16.07 -3.72 -2.53
N LEU A 246 16.39 -2.45 -2.25
CA LEU A 246 17.68 -1.87 -2.57
C LEU A 246 18.71 -2.26 -1.50
N GLU A 247 19.60 -3.19 -1.86
CA GLU A 247 20.65 -3.72 -0.96
C GLU A 247 21.96 -2.91 -1.03
N ASP A 248 22.18 -2.17 -2.13
CA ASP A 248 23.40 -1.42 -2.39
C ASP A 248 23.42 -0.10 -1.61
N LYS A 249 24.19 -0.06 -0.51
CA LYS A 249 24.28 1.11 0.39
C LYS A 249 24.74 2.39 -0.31
N VAL A 250 25.57 2.32 -1.35
CA VAL A 250 26.04 3.50 -2.08
C VAL A 250 24.90 4.08 -2.93
N LYS A 251 24.13 3.20 -3.58
CA LYS A 251 22.95 3.60 -4.35
C LYS A 251 21.81 4.07 -3.46
N SER A 252 21.67 3.53 -2.25
CA SER A 252 20.61 3.93 -1.31
C SER A 252 20.67 5.41 -0.94
N GLY A 253 21.85 5.95 -0.63
CA GLY A 253 21.97 7.37 -0.29
C GLY A 253 21.57 8.30 -1.44
N PHE A 254 21.99 7.98 -2.67
CA PHE A 254 21.60 8.76 -3.85
C PHE A 254 20.11 8.60 -4.19
N PHE A 255 19.57 7.39 -4.06
CA PHE A 255 18.15 7.11 -4.27
C PHE A 255 17.27 7.88 -3.28
N GLU A 256 17.61 7.88 -2.00
CA GLU A 256 16.89 8.62 -0.95
C GLU A 256 16.91 10.13 -1.21
N TYR A 257 18.05 10.67 -1.63
CA TYR A 257 18.16 12.07 -2.06
C TYR A 257 17.19 12.38 -3.22
N LEU A 258 17.20 11.56 -4.28
CA LEU A 258 16.31 11.75 -5.43
C LEU A 258 14.82 11.62 -5.04
N GLN A 259 14.48 10.65 -4.18
CA GLN A 259 13.13 10.47 -3.66
C GLN A 259 12.68 11.69 -2.85
N GLY A 260 13.58 12.25 -2.03
CA GLY A 260 13.34 13.47 -1.26
C GLY A 260 13.12 14.70 -2.15
N CYS A 261 13.95 14.88 -3.17
CA CYS A 261 13.76 15.96 -4.17
C CYS A 261 12.41 15.85 -4.88
N TYR A 262 12.05 14.63 -5.30
CA TYR A 262 10.77 14.36 -5.96
C TYR A 262 9.59 14.67 -5.04
N PHE A 263 9.66 14.26 -3.77
CA PHE A 263 8.64 14.56 -2.77
C PHE A 263 8.48 16.08 -2.56
N CYS A 264 9.58 16.82 -2.41
CA CYS A 264 9.56 18.27 -2.25
C CYS A 264 9.00 19.02 -3.47
N ALA A 265 9.31 18.56 -4.68
CA ALA A 265 8.72 19.13 -5.90
C ALA A 265 7.22 18.85 -5.97
N PHE A 266 6.83 17.62 -5.62
CA PHE A 266 5.44 17.18 -5.62
C PHE A 266 4.58 17.92 -4.59
N THR A 267 5.06 18.11 -3.36
CA THR A 267 4.29 18.83 -2.32
C THR A 267 3.99 20.27 -2.72
N LYS A 268 4.91 20.96 -3.40
CA LYS A 268 4.66 22.30 -3.96
C LYS A 268 3.51 22.30 -4.96
N VAL A 269 3.45 21.30 -5.85
CA VAL A 269 2.35 21.16 -6.82
C VAL A 269 1.02 20.90 -6.11
N VAL A 270 1.00 19.97 -5.14
CA VAL A 270 -0.21 19.65 -4.37
C VAL A 270 -0.72 20.86 -3.59
N HIS A 271 0.14 21.59 -2.87
CA HIS A 271 -0.26 22.78 -2.12
C HIS A 271 -0.88 23.86 -3.02
N ASN A 272 -0.33 24.07 -4.20
CA ASN A 272 -0.87 25.02 -5.17
C ASN A 272 -2.24 24.56 -5.72
N SER A 273 -2.38 23.27 -6.06
CA SER A 273 -3.63 22.70 -6.58
C SER A 273 -4.75 22.61 -5.53
N GLU A 274 -4.43 22.21 -4.30
CA GLU A 274 -5.39 22.18 -3.20
C GLU A 274 -5.77 23.58 -2.73
N GLY A 275 -4.81 24.52 -2.68
CA GLY A 275 -5.06 25.93 -2.40
C GLY A 275 -6.01 26.55 -3.42
N PHE A 276 -5.84 26.22 -4.70
CA PHE A 276 -6.75 26.63 -5.76
C PHE A 276 -8.16 26.03 -5.59
N SER A 277 -8.28 24.73 -5.27
CA SER A 277 -9.57 24.08 -5.02
C SER A 277 -10.27 24.67 -3.77
N HIS A 278 -9.51 25.02 -2.74
CA HIS A 278 -10.03 25.63 -1.51
C HIS A 278 -10.47 27.07 -1.75
N ALA A 279 -9.73 27.85 -2.53
CA ALA A 279 -10.15 29.17 -2.99
C ALA A 279 -11.46 29.10 -3.78
N CYS A 280 -11.59 28.14 -4.70
CA CYS A 280 -12.84 27.86 -5.43
C CYS A 280 -14.01 27.52 -4.51
N LYS A 281 -13.77 26.79 -3.41
CA LYS A 281 -14.80 26.46 -2.41
C LYS A 281 -15.21 27.67 -1.56
N ASN A 282 -14.28 28.56 -1.22
CA ASN A 282 -14.54 29.71 -0.35
C ASN A 282 -15.10 30.94 -1.10
N LEU A 283 -15.00 30.99 -2.43
CA LEU A 283 -15.69 32.00 -3.24
C LEU A 283 -17.22 31.90 -3.18
N ARG A 284 -17.77 30.73 -2.81
CA ARG A 284 -19.22 30.54 -2.56
C ARG A 284 -19.76 31.45 -1.45
N THR A 285 -18.93 31.78 -0.45
CA THR A 285 -19.33 32.59 0.70
C THR A 285 -19.25 34.10 0.45
N SER A 286 -18.47 34.56 -0.52
CA SER A 286 -18.32 35.99 -0.80
C SER A 286 -19.28 36.51 -1.87
N VAL A 287 -19.72 35.65 -2.81
CA VAL A 287 -20.66 36.07 -3.87
C VAL A 287 -22.12 36.10 -3.37
N THR A 288 -22.47 35.32 -2.35
CA THR A 288 -23.81 35.36 -1.72
C THR A 288 -24.03 36.55 -0.77
N LEU A 289 -22.98 37.26 -0.36
CA LEU A 289 -23.08 38.42 0.54
C LEU A 289 -23.24 39.77 -0.19
N ASN A 290 -23.10 39.82 -1.52
CA ASN A 290 -23.21 41.06 -2.31
C ASN A 290 -24.50 41.18 -3.14
N VAL A 291 -25.51 40.33 -2.91
CA VAL A 291 -26.82 40.42 -3.58
C VAL A 291 -27.90 41.05 -2.66
N HIS A 292 -27.53 41.51 -1.45
CA HIS A 292 -28.43 42.20 -0.52
C HIS A 292 -27.86 43.52 0.04
N ARG A 293 -27.34 44.38 -0.84
CA ARG A 293 -27.21 45.82 -0.58
C ARG A 293 -27.60 46.64 -1.80
#